data_AF-D3Z0H8-F1
#
_entry.id   AF-D3Z0H8-F1
#
_cell.length_a   1.000
_cell.length_b   1.000
_cell.length_c   1.000
_cell.angle_alpha   90.00
_cell.angle_beta   90.00
_cell.angle_gamma   90.00
#
_symmetry.space_group_name_H-M   'P 1'
#
loop_
_entity.id
_entity.type
_entity.pdbx_description
1 polymer ?
#
loop_
_entity_poly.entity_id
_entity_poly.type
_entity_poly.pdbx_seq_one_letter_code
_entity_poly.pdbx_strand_id
1 'polypeptide(L)'
;MAAPKGKLWEEELYACQRGCRLFSICQFVDDGLDLNRTKLECESACTEAYSQPDEQYACHLGCQDQLPFAELRQEQLMSLMPRMHLLFPLTLVRSFWSDMMDSAQSFITSSWTFYLQADDGKIVIFQ
;
A
#
# COMPACT_ATOMS: atom_id res chain seq x y z
N MET A 1 -9.97 16.83 47.76
CA MET A 1 -9.87 15.36 47.91
C MET A 1 -8.69 14.94 47.04
N ALA A 2 -7.59 14.45 47.63
CA ALA A 2 -6.42 14.01 46.87
C ALA A 2 -6.64 12.57 46.39
N ALA A 3 -6.52 12.31 45.10
CA ALA A 3 -6.57 10.96 44.54
C ALA A 3 -5.35 10.14 45.01
N PRO A 4 -5.48 8.82 45.20
CA PRO A 4 -4.36 7.96 45.53
C PRO A 4 -3.33 7.99 44.37
N LYS A 5 -2.05 8.22 44.70
CA LYS A 5 -0.97 8.36 43.71
C LYS A 5 -1.00 7.27 42.64
N GLY A 6 -1.27 6.01 42.96
CA GLY A 6 -1.29 4.92 41.97
C GLY A 6 -2.32 5.10 40.83
N LYS A 7 -3.43 5.82 41.05
CA LYS A 7 -4.47 5.99 40.04
C LYS A 7 -4.11 7.06 39.01
N LEU A 8 -3.38 8.09 39.43
CA LEU A 8 -2.96 9.20 38.56
C LEU A 8 -2.00 8.73 37.46
N TRP A 9 -1.07 7.85 37.82
CA TRP A 9 -0.04 7.33 36.90
C TRP A 9 -0.62 6.40 35.83
N GLU A 10 -1.74 5.74 36.14
CA GLU A 10 -2.42 4.87 35.20
C GLU A 10 -3.20 5.67 34.16
N GLU A 11 -3.78 6.81 34.56
CA GLU A 11 -4.45 7.76 33.67
C GLU A 11 -3.45 8.43 32.72
N GLU A 12 -2.29 8.87 33.23
CA GLU A 12 -1.18 9.39 32.42
C GLU A 12 -0.63 8.34 31.43
N LEU A 13 -0.38 7.11 31.90
CA LEU A 13 0.10 6.02 31.03
C LEU A 13 -0.89 5.72 29.91
N TYR A 14 -2.18 5.71 30.23
CA TYR A 14 -3.24 5.48 29.27
C TYR A 14 -3.35 6.61 28.25
N ALA A 15 -3.16 7.87 28.67
CA ALA A 15 -3.10 9.02 27.77
C ALA A 15 -1.91 8.94 26.81
N CYS A 16 -0.74 8.52 27.30
CA CYS A 16 0.43 8.29 26.45
C CYS A 16 0.18 7.20 25.38
N GLN A 17 -0.37 6.04 25.77
CA GLN A 17 -0.72 4.98 24.83
C GLN A 17 -1.72 5.44 23.76
N ARG A 18 -2.68 6.29 24.15
CA ARG A 18 -3.61 6.91 23.21
C ARG A 18 -2.90 7.86 22.25
N GLY A 19 -1.94 8.66 22.72
CA GLY A 19 -1.09 9.51 21.89
C GLY A 19 -0.32 8.71 20.83
N CYS A 20 0.34 7.62 21.21
CA CYS A 20 1.06 6.75 20.26
C CYS A 20 0.14 6.19 19.16
N ARG A 21 -1.07 5.75 19.55
CA ARG A 21 -2.07 5.24 18.60
C ARG A 21 -2.60 6.34 17.70
N LEU A 22 -2.85 7.53 18.24
CA LEU A 22 -3.35 8.68 17.50
C LEU A 22 -2.35 9.14 16.44
N PHE A 23 -1.06 9.19 16.76
CA PHE A 23 -0.02 9.52 15.80
C PHE A 23 -0.07 8.60 14.56
N SER A 24 -0.23 7.29 14.78
CA SER A 24 -0.34 6.32 13.68
C SER A 24 -1.57 6.54 12.80
N ILE A 25 -2.67 7.04 13.37
CA ILE A 25 -3.89 7.40 12.62
C ILE A 25 -3.65 8.67 11.81
N CYS A 26 -3.09 9.72 12.41
CA CYS A 26 -2.74 10.96 11.71
C CYS A 26 -1.79 10.68 10.54
N GLN A 27 -0.77 9.84 10.75
CA GLN A 27 0.18 9.45 9.70
C GLN A 27 -0.52 8.77 8.53
N PHE A 28 -1.49 7.90 8.81
CA PHE A 28 -2.23 7.18 7.78
C PHE A 28 -3.12 8.10 6.94
N VAL A 29 -3.70 9.14 7.56
CA VAL A 29 -4.57 10.11 6.87
C VAL A 29 -3.75 11.11 6.04
N ASP A 30 -2.53 11.44 6.47
CA ASP A 30 -1.61 12.38 5.80
C ASP A 30 -0.67 11.70 4.78
N ASP A 31 -1.01 10.50 4.29
CA ASP A 31 -0.17 9.70 3.37
C ASP A 31 1.27 9.44 3.86
N GLY A 32 1.57 9.74 5.13
CA GLY A 32 2.86 9.54 5.79
C GLY A 32 4.04 10.35 5.22
N LEU A 33 3.79 11.43 4.48
CA LEU A 33 4.86 12.19 3.82
C LEU A 33 5.58 13.18 4.75
N ASP A 34 4.82 13.90 5.59
CA ASP A 34 5.37 14.89 6.53
C ASP A 34 5.09 14.49 7.98
N LEU A 35 6.09 13.85 8.58
CA LEU A 35 6.02 13.39 9.97
C LEU A 35 5.99 14.54 10.98
N ASN A 36 6.56 15.71 10.64
CA ASN A 36 6.50 16.89 11.51
C ASN A 36 5.08 17.46 11.55
N ARG A 37 4.40 17.49 10.40
CA ARG A 37 2.99 17.87 10.33
C ARG A 37 2.11 16.88 11.08
N THR A 38 2.30 15.59 10.84
CA THR A 38 1.61 14.51 11.55
C THR A 38 1.75 14.64 13.07
N LYS A 39 2.96 14.94 13.55
CA LYS A 39 3.23 15.18 14.98
C LYS A 39 2.41 16.36 15.51
N LEU A 40 2.43 17.49 14.81
CA LEU A 40 1.74 18.70 15.24
C LEU A 40 0.22 18.52 15.28
N GLU A 41 -0.33 17.75 14.33
CA GLU A 41 -1.74 17.37 14.33
C GLU A 41 -2.08 16.47 15.53
N CYS A 42 -1.23 15.49 15.84
CA CYS A 42 -1.39 14.63 17.01
C CYS A 42 -1.36 15.44 18.32
N GLU A 43 -0.39 16.35 18.48
CA GLU A 43 -0.27 17.22 19.66
C GLU A 43 -1.45 18.20 19.80
N SER A 44 -1.97 18.71 18.67
CA SER A 44 -3.15 19.57 18.65
C SER A 44 -4.39 18.81 19.12
N ALA A 45 -4.59 17.59 18.62
CA ALA A 45 -5.70 16.73 19.04
C ALA A 45 -5.59 16.30 20.52
N CYS A 46 -4.38 16.03 21.03
CA CYS A 46 -4.17 15.81 22.47
C CYS A 46 -4.55 17.04 23.30
N THR A 47 -4.26 18.25 22.81
CA THR A 47 -4.60 19.52 23.48
C THR A 47 -6.10 19.75 23.54
N GLU A 48 -6.84 19.31 22.53
CA GLU A 48 -8.30 19.38 22.50
C GLU A 48 -8.95 18.30 23.37
N ALA A 49 -8.34 17.11 23.45
CA ALA A 49 -8.90 15.96 24.15
C ALA A 49 -8.71 16.02 25.68
N TYR A 50 -7.59 16.58 26.15
CA TYR A 50 -7.19 16.56 27.55
C TYR A 50 -7.20 17.96 28.16
N SER A 51 -7.94 18.11 29.26
CA SER A 51 -7.99 19.36 30.05
C SER A 51 -7.03 19.36 31.24
N GLN A 52 -6.58 18.18 31.68
CA GLN A 52 -5.57 18.03 32.73
C GLN A 52 -4.17 18.11 32.11
N PRO A 53 -3.26 18.93 32.68
CA PRO A 53 -1.93 19.14 32.10
C PRO A 53 -1.07 17.87 32.10
N ASP A 54 -1.22 17.02 33.11
CA ASP A 54 -0.41 15.79 33.25
C ASP A 54 -0.79 14.76 32.16
N GLU A 55 -2.09 14.53 31.94
CA GLU A 55 -2.59 13.66 30.87
C GLU A 55 -2.27 14.23 29.47
N GLN A 56 -2.42 15.54 29.29
CA GLN A 56 -2.08 16.22 28.04
C GLN A 56 -0.60 16.05 27.71
N TYR A 57 0.29 16.28 28.69
CA TYR A 57 1.72 16.07 28.54
C TYR A 57 2.05 14.61 28.21
N ALA A 58 1.42 13.65 28.90
CA ALA A 58 1.61 12.24 28.62
C ALA A 58 1.16 11.87 27.19
N CYS A 59 0.04 12.42 26.71
CA CYS A 59 -0.42 12.24 25.33
C CYS A 59 0.59 12.82 24.31
N HIS A 60 1.11 14.04 24.56
CA HIS A 60 2.14 14.67 23.73
C HIS A 60 3.42 13.84 23.68
N LEU A 61 3.85 13.30 24.83
CA LEU A 61 4.99 12.41 24.90
C LEU A 61 4.78 11.17 24.01
N GLY A 62 3.58 10.59 24.03
CA GLY A 62 3.22 9.47 23.16
C GLY A 62 3.27 9.80 21.66
N CYS A 63 2.82 11.00 21.27
CA CYS A 63 2.97 11.49 19.89
C CYS A 63 4.45 11.66 19.50
N GLN A 64 5.27 12.23 20.40
CA GLN A 64 6.68 12.49 20.16
C GLN A 64 7.51 11.22 20.07
N ASP A 65 7.27 10.25 20.96
CA ASP A 65 8.01 8.99 21.01
C ASP A 65 7.75 8.13 19.77
N GLN A 66 6.60 8.31 19.13
CA GLN A 66 6.23 7.57 17.93
C GLN A 66 6.96 8.05 16.65
N LEU A 67 7.46 9.29 16.65
CA LEU A 67 8.15 9.92 15.53
C LEU A 67 9.36 9.12 15.02
N PRO A 68 10.38 8.76 15.84
CA PRO A 68 11.54 8.00 15.37
C PRO A 68 11.18 6.61 14.81
N PHE A 69 10.12 5.98 15.32
CA PHE A 69 9.64 4.70 14.80
C PHE A 69 8.96 4.85 13.43
N ALA A 70 8.28 5.97 13.22
CA ALA A 70 7.65 6.29 11.95
C ALA A 70 8.69 6.60 10.86
N GLU A 71 9.76 7.33 11.21
CA GLU A 71 10.90 7.61 10.32
C GLU A 71 11.56 6.30 9.86
N LEU A 72 11.95 5.44 10.80
CA LEU A 72 12.57 4.15 10.48
C LEU A 72 11.67 3.28 9.59
N ARG A 73 10.37 3.25 9.88
CA ARG A 73 9.39 2.50 9.08
C ARG A 73 9.27 3.06 7.66
N GLN A 74 9.29 4.38 7.51
CA GLN A 74 9.23 5.04 6.20
C GLN A 74 10.49 4.72 5.38
N GLU A 75 11.67 4.76 5.99
CA GLU A 75 12.92 4.34 5.35
C GLU A 75 12.86 2.88 4.90
N GLN A 76 12.37 1.98 5.76
CA GLN A 76 12.17 0.57 5.40
C GLN A 76 11.20 0.43 4.22
N LEU A 77 10.04 1.09 4.26
CA LEU A 77 9.07 1.08 3.15
C LEU A 77 9.67 1.61 1.84
N MET A 78 10.45 2.70 1.89
CA MET A 78 11.15 3.22 0.71
C MET A 78 12.17 2.23 0.16
N SER A 79 12.86 1.48 1.03
CA SER A 79 13.79 0.43 0.60
C SER A 79 13.09 -0.81 0.01
N LEU A 80 11.87 -1.10 0.45
CA LEU A 80 11.05 -2.20 -0.04
C LEU A 80 10.20 -1.85 -1.26
N MET A 81 10.02 -0.56 -1.58
CA MET A 81 9.19 -0.14 -2.71
C MET A 81 9.73 -0.80 -4.00
N PRO A 82 8.99 -1.73 -4.60
CA PRO A 82 9.41 -2.32 -5.86
C PRO A 82 9.34 -1.19 -6.89
N ARG A 83 10.42 -1.01 -7.66
CA ARG A 83 10.45 -0.14 -8.83
C ARG A 83 9.48 -0.69 -9.89
N MET A 84 8.16 -0.58 -9.65
CA MET A 84 7.11 -1.12 -10.52
C MET A 84 7.15 -0.49 -11.93
N HIS A 85 7.82 0.65 -12.08
CA HIS A 85 8.06 1.28 -13.37
C HIS A 85 8.96 0.46 -14.31
N LEU A 86 9.76 -0.50 -13.83
CA LEU A 86 10.60 -1.34 -14.69
C LEU A 86 9.91 -2.63 -15.18
N LEU A 87 8.87 -3.08 -14.48
CA LEU A 87 8.18 -4.33 -14.80
C LEU A 87 7.00 -4.10 -15.77
N PHE A 88 6.45 -2.90 -15.80
CA PHE A 88 5.35 -2.53 -16.70
C PHE A 88 5.67 -2.74 -18.20
N PRO A 89 6.87 -2.38 -18.72
CA PRO A 89 7.23 -2.70 -20.09
C PRO A 89 7.35 -4.21 -20.34
N LEU A 90 7.89 -4.96 -19.37
CA LEU A 90 8.08 -6.41 -19.49
C LEU A 90 6.75 -7.17 -19.47
N THR A 91 5.76 -6.70 -18.72
CA THR A 91 4.40 -7.27 -18.74
C THR A 91 3.67 -7.02 -20.05
N LEU A 92 3.90 -5.87 -20.72
CA LEU A 92 3.34 -5.56 -22.04
C LEU A 92 3.97 -6.42 -23.15
N VAL A 93 5.30 -6.61 -23.12
CA VAL A 93 5.98 -7.50 -24.08
C VAL A 93 5.52 -8.93 -23.90
N ARG A 94 5.30 -9.36 -22.64
CA ARG A 94 4.79 -10.70 -22.34
C ARG A 94 3.38 -10.93 -22.89
N SER A 95 2.46 -9.97 -22.74
CA SER A 95 1.09 -10.12 -23.27
C SER A 95 1.07 -10.13 -24.80
N PHE A 96 1.89 -9.29 -25.44
CA PHE A 96 1.98 -9.30 -26.91
C PHE A 96 2.52 -10.63 -27.45
N TRP A 97 3.53 -11.22 -26.78
CA TRP A 97 4.09 -12.50 -27.19
C TRP A 97 3.13 -13.68 -26.97
N SER A 98 2.35 -13.68 -25.88
CA SER A 98 1.33 -14.73 -25.68
C SER A 98 0.27 -14.70 -26.77
N ASP A 99 -0.25 -13.52 -27.12
CA ASP A 99 -1.32 -13.40 -28.12
C ASP A 99 -0.81 -13.80 -29.53
N MET A 100 0.45 -13.46 -29.84
CA MET A 100 1.11 -13.90 -31.07
C MET A 100 1.31 -15.42 -31.10
N MET A 101 1.74 -16.02 -29.98
CA MET A 101 1.99 -17.45 -29.89
C MET A 101 0.70 -18.27 -29.97
N ASP A 102 -0.37 -17.81 -29.33
CA ASP A 102 -1.69 -18.44 -29.38
C ASP A 102 -2.27 -18.38 -30.81
N SER A 103 -2.09 -17.24 -31.49
CA SER A 103 -2.46 -17.09 -32.90
C SER A 103 -1.67 -18.06 -33.79
N ALA A 104 -0.35 -18.16 -33.60
CA ALA A 104 0.49 -19.08 -34.38
C ALA A 104 0.13 -20.55 -34.13
N GLN A 105 -0.18 -20.93 -32.88
CA GLN A 105 -0.68 -22.26 -32.57
C GLN A 105 -2.00 -22.56 -33.29
N SER A 106 -2.93 -21.60 -33.35
CA SER A 106 -4.21 -21.80 -34.04
C SER A 106 -4.04 -22.13 -35.53
N PHE A 107 -3.04 -21.54 -36.20
CA PHE A 107 -2.70 -21.85 -37.59
C PHE A 107 -1.97 -23.20 -37.72
N ILE A 108 -1.03 -23.51 -36.82
CA ILE A 108 -0.27 -24.77 -36.86
C ILE A 108 -1.16 -26.00 -36.60
N THR A 109 -2.19 -25.85 -35.76
CA THR A 109 -3.10 -26.94 -35.39
C THR A 109 -4.38 -27.00 -36.23
N SER A 110 -4.64 -26.01 -37.08
CA SER A 110 -5.74 -26.09 -38.03
C SER A 110 -5.39 -27.13 -39.08
N SER A 111 -6.25 -28.13 -39.29
CA SER A 111 -6.20 -28.99 -40.47
C SER A 111 -6.78 -28.20 -41.65
N TRP A 112 -5.97 -27.85 -42.65
CA TRP A 112 -6.36 -26.96 -43.75
C TRP A 112 -6.82 -27.83 -44.91
N THR A 113 -8.13 -28.11 -45.02
CA THR A 113 -8.64 -28.84 -46.18
C THR A 113 -8.96 -27.86 -47.31
N PHE A 114 -8.18 -27.91 -48.39
CA PHE A 114 -8.37 -27.04 -49.56
C PHE A 114 -9.11 -27.78 -50.68
N TYR A 115 -10.14 -27.14 -51.25
CA TYR A 115 -10.94 -27.67 -52.36
C TYR A 115 -10.61 -26.90 -53.65
N LEU A 116 -10.00 -27.58 -54.63
CA LEU A 116 -9.81 -27.03 -55.97
C LEU A 116 -10.78 -27.70 -56.94
N GLN A 117 -11.60 -26.90 -57.61
CA GLN A 117 -12.41 -27.35 -58.74
C GLN A 117 -11.69 -26.94 -60.04
N ALA A 118 -11.25 -27.93 -60.82
CA ALA A 118 -10.68 -27.69 -62.13
C ALA A 118 -11.79 -27.43 -63.16
N ASP A 119 -11.45 -26.81 -64.30
CA ASP A 119 -12.40 -26.42 -65.36
C ASP A 119 -13.14 -27.61 -66.01
N ASP A 120 -12.75 -28.85 -65.72
CA ASP A 120 -13.43 -30.09 -66.11
C ASP A 120 -14.49 -30.57 -65.09
N GLY A 121 -14.76 -29.77 -64.05
CA GLY A 121 -15.75 -30.03 -63.02
C GLY A 121 -15.30 -30.99 -61.92
N LYS A 122 -14.06 -31.50 -61.95
CA LYS A 122 -13.54 -32.39 -60.91
C LYS A 122 -13.04 -31.59 -59.71
N ILE A 123 -13.34 -32.09 -58.52
CA ILE A 123 -12.90 -31.50 -57.24
C ILE A 123 -11.80 -32.36 -56.65
N VAL A 124 -10.65 -31.76 -56.34
CA VAL A 124 -9.54 -32.42 -55.65
C VAL A 124 -9.41 -31.83 -54.24
N ILE A 125 -9.26 -32.72 -53.26
CA ILE A 125 -9.19 -32.38 -51.84
C ILE A 125 -7.77 -32.63 -51.34
N PHE A 126 -7.15 -31.61 -50.75
CA PHE A 126 -5.86 -31.70 -50.08
C PHE A 126 -6.09 -31.54 -48.57
N GLN A 127 -5.51 -32.43 -47.74
CA GLN A 127 -5.65 -32.45 -46.28
C GLN A 127 -4.28 -32.31 -45.61
#